data_AF-A0A914CQX4-F1
#
_entry.id   AF-A0A914CQX4-F1
#
_cell.length_a   1.000
_cell.length_b   1.000
_cell.length_c   1.000
_cell.angle_alpha   90.00
_cell.angle_beta   90.00
_cell.angle_gamma   90.00
#
_symmetry.space_group_name_H-M   'P 1'
#
loop_
_entity.id
_entity.type
_entity.pdbx_description
1 polymer ?
#
loop_
_entity_poly.entity_id
_entity_poly.type
_entity_poly.pdbx_seq_one_letter_code
_entity_poly.pdbx_strand_id
1 'polypeptide(L)'
;MSTWVYEDTPLQNEHTSRSGAPLFATSENGLKQHYLFWGNTQDNIQGIAIATISKDLPYGIPWNDTGLYLMNPRKDCFDSLWIEAGPPPVRLRSGDFLFLYNSGKANNASVRFAKSTNVGYVILNGTDPTQIVQRSSDPLIIPGLAWETLPDETLTMS
;
A
#
# COMPACT_ATOMS: atom_id res chain seq x y z
N MET A 1 -4.06 25.81 -17.45
CA MET A 1 -3.20 25.86 -16.24
C MET A 1 -3.74 24.85 -15.26
N SER A 2 -2.92 23.94 -14.78
CA SER A 2 -3.23 23.11 -13.62
C SER A 2 -2.92 23.92 -12.36
N THR A 3 -3.87 23.98 -11.43
CA THR A 3 -3.71 24.61 -10.11
C THR A 3 -3.47 23.52 -9.07
N TRP A 4 -2.45 23.71 -8.23
CA TRP A 4 -2.20 22.85 -7.08
C TRP A 4 -2.69 23.56 -5.82
N VAL A 5 -3.51 22.86 -5.02
CA VAL A 5 -3.94 23.31 -3.71
C VAL A 5 -3.35 22.34 -2.70
N TYR A 6 -2.67 22.88 -1.69
CA TYR A 6 -2.16 22.08 -0.58
C TYR A 6 -3.28 21.84 0.41
N GLU A 7 -3.47 20.58 0.79
CA GLU A 7 -4.38 20.15 1.83
C GLU A 7 -3.55 19.74 3.06
N ASP A 8 -4.12 19.89 4.25
CA ASP A 8 -3.49 19.44 5.50
C ASP A 8 -3.23 17.92 5.50
N THR A 9 -2.37 17.48 6.42
CA THR A 9 -2.00 16.07 6.54
C THR A 9 -3.24 15.19 6.69
N PRO A 10 -3.39 14.13 5.86
CA PRO A 10 -4.60 13.29 5.85
C PRO A 10 -4.95 12.71 7.22
N LEU A 11 -3.95 12.35 8.02
CA LEU A 11 -4.08 11.72 9.33
C LEU A 11 -3.45 12.62 10.39
N GLN A 12 -4.27 13.36 11.16
CA GLN A 12 -3.78 14.39 12.08
C GLN A 12 -3.09 13.84 13.34
N ASN A 13 -3.42 12.61 13.75
CA ASN A 13 -2.87 11.99 14.96
C ASN A 13 -1.73 11.00 14.67
N GLU A 14 -1.37 10.81 13.38
CA GLU A 14 -0.42 9.78 12.94
C GLU A 14 0.83 10.43 12.34
N HIS A 15 1.75 10.85 13.21
CA HIS A 15 2.96 11.60 12.86
C HIS A 15 4.03 10.80 12.09
N THR A 16 3.85 9.49 11.97
CA THR A 16 4.76 8.60 11.23
C THR A 16 4.08 7.90 10.06
N SER A 17 2.90 8.34 9.65
CA SER A 17 2.21 7.75 8.50
C SER A 17 3.01 7.94 7.20
N ARG A 18 3.11 6.86 6.42
CA ARG A 18 3.77 6.82 5.11
C ARG A 18 2.96 5.96 4.15
N SER A 19 3.30 6.07 2.86
CA SER A 19 2.85 5.14 1.82
C SER A 19 1.32 5.04 1.73
N GLY A 20 0.70 6.12 1.25
CA GLY A 20 -0.75 6.20 1.09
C GLY A 20 -1.20 5.82 -0.32
N ALA A 21 -2.18 4.94 -0.40
CA ALA A 21 -2.86 4.53 -1.62
C ALA A 21 -4.36 4.90 -1.50
N PRO A 22 -4.77 6.09 -1.97
CA PRO A 22 -6.17 6.48 -1.96
C PRO A 22 -6.99 5.69 -3.00
N LEU A 23 -8.20 5.32 -2.62
CA LEU A 23 -9.26 4.82 -3.50
C LEU A 23 -10.47 5.73 -3.36
N PHE A 24 -10.71 6.56 -4.37
CA PHE A 24 -11.79 7.52 -4.33
C PHE A 24 -13.13 6.89 -4.74
N ALA A 25 -14.18 7.11 -3.95
CA ALA A 25 -15.55 6.92 -4.39
C ALA A 25 -15.89 7.79 -5.60
N THR A 26 -16.46 7.17 -6.63
CA THR A 26 -16.97 7.81 -7.84
C THR A 26 -18.33 7.23 -8.20
N SER A 27 -19.07 7.92 -9.07
CA SER A 27 -20.30 7.37 -9.64
C SER A 27 -20.05 6.06 -10.40
N GLU A 28 -18.87 5.92 -11.00
CA GLU A 28 -18.51 4.74 -11.80
C GLU A 28 -18.27 3.50 -10.95
N ASN A 29 -17.65 3.66 -9.77
CA ASN A 29 -17.35 2.55 -8.88
C ASN A 29 -18.39 2.31 -7.78
N GLY A 30 -19.32 3.25 -7.57
CA GLY A 30 -20.47 3.07 -6.68
C GLY A 30 -20.14 3.06 -5.19
N LEU A 31 -18.90 3.36 -4.79
CA LEU A 31 -18.51 3.43 -3.39
C LEU A 31 -19.19 4.62 -2.69
N LYS A 32 -19.46 4.46 -1.39
CA LYS A 32 -20.12 5.49 -0.56
C LYS A 32 -19.14 6.38 0.20
N GLN A 33 -17.88 6.00 0.24
CA GLN A 33 -16.81 6.70 0.95
C GLN A 33 -15.49 6.49 0.24
N HIS A 34 -14.56 7.44 0.41
CA HIS A 34 -13.20 7.28 -0.02
C HIS A 34 -12.45 6.41 1.01
N TYR A 35 -11.49 5.64 0.52
CA TYR A 35 -10.59 4.81 1.33
C TYR A 35 -9.16 5.29 1.14
N LEU A 36 -8.38 5.23 2.20
CA LEU A 36 -6.95 5.42 2.18
C LEU A 36 -6.34 4.17 2.81
N PHE A 37 -5.62 3.40 1.99
CA PHE A 37 -4.80 2.31 2.47
C PHE A 37 -3.42 2.88 2.76
N TRP A 38 -2.94 2.74 4.00
CA TRP A 38 -1.76 3.47 4.43
C TRP A 38 -0.88 2.66 5.38
N GLY A 39 0.34 3.15 5.56
CA GLY A 39 1.29 2.62 6.51
C GLY A 39 2.15 1.49 5.96
N ASN A 40 3.13 1.14 6.79
CA ASN A 40 3.98 -0.02 6.63
C ASN A 40 4.13 -0.69 8.01
N THR A 41 4.66 -1.91 8.04
CA THR A 41 4.82 -2.64 9.30
C THR A 41 6.05 -2.22 10.13
N GLN A 42 6.78 -1.19 9.69
CA GLN A 42 7.98 -0.68 10.35
C GLN A 42 7.67 0.55 11.24
N ASP A 43 6.54 1.21 11.04
CA ASP A 43 6.17 2.49 11.67
C ASP A 43 5.16 2.33 12.83
N ASN A 44 5.40 1.44 13.80
CA ASN A 44 4.48 1.08 14.92
C ASN A 44 3.09 0.55 14.50
N ILE A 45 2.88 0.41 13.20
CA ILE A 45 1.67 -0.07 12.55
C ILE A 45 1.88 -1.56 12.24
N GLN A 46 0.87 -2.39 12.44
CA GLN A 46 1.01 -3.86 12.32
C GLN A 46 0.84 -4.39 10.89
N GLY A 47 0.60 -3.52 9.92
CA GLY A 47 0.14 -3.91 8.58
C GLY A 47 -0.11 -2.72 7.65
N ILE A 48 -0.93 -2.94 6.62
CA ILE A 48 -1.54 -1.87 5.83
C ILE A 48 -2.85 -1.50 6.51
N ALA A 49 -2.92 -0.30 7.07
CA ALA A 49 -4.09 0.24 7.77
C ALA A 49 -5.11 0.85 6.80
N ILE A 50 -6.33 1.07 7.31
CA ILE A 50 -7.44 1.65 6.56
C ILE A 50 -7.88 2.94 7.25
N ALA A 51 -7.93 4.03 6.50
CA ALA A 51 -8.66 5.23 6.88
C ALA A 51 -9.78 5.51 5.86
N THR A 52 -10.83 6.19 6.30
CA THR A 52 -12.00 6.48 5.47
C THR A 52 -12.42 7.94 5.62
N ILE A 53 -13.02 8.48 4.58
CA ILE A 53 -13.72 9.76 4.64
C ILE A 53 -14.97 9.67 3.77
N SER A 54 -16.09 10.21 4.26
CA SER A 54 -17.33 10.22 3.49
C SER A 54 -17.14 10.97 2.17
N LYS A 55 -17.74 10.46 1.09
CA LYS A 55 -17.62 11.05 -0.26
C LYS A 55 -18.24 12.44 -0.38
N ASP A 56 -19.17 12.75 0.53
CA ASP A 56 -19.96 13.97 0.51
C ASP A 56 -19.37 15.06 1.43
N LEU A 57 -18.22 14.80 2.06
CA LEU A 57 -17.55 15.77 2.91
C LEU A 57 -16.75 16.79 2.08
N PRO A 58 -16.67 18.06 2.52
CA PRO A 58 -15.84 19.07 1.89
C PRO A 58 -14.35 18.73 2.03
N TYR A 59 -13.53 19.30 1.14
CA TYR A 59 -12.07 19.30 1.24
C TYR A 59 -11.61 19.91 2.59
N GLY A 60 -10.41 19.55 3.05
CA GLY A 60 -9.85 20.00 4.33
C GLY A 60 -10.33 19.26 5.59
N ILE A 61 -11.22 18.27 5.46
CA ILE A 61 -11.59 17.40 6.59
C ILE A 61 -10.61 16.22 6.69
N PRO A 62 -10.03 15.95 7.87
CA PRO A 62 -9.07 14.85 8.04
C PRO A 62 -9.75 13.49 7.83
N TRP A 63 -8.94 12.53 7.36
CA TRP A 63 -9.36 11.15 7.22
C TRP A 63 -9.55 10.51 8.60
N ASN A 64 -10.60 9.70 8.72
CA ASN A 64 -10.87 8.95 9.93
C ASN A 64 -10.12 7.61 9.86
N ASP A 65 -9.06 7.47 10.65
CA ASP A 65 -8.45 6.15 10.88
C ASP A 65 -9.48 5.21 11.50
N THR A 66 -9.63 4.03 10.90
CA THR A 66 -10.58 3.02 11.36
C THR A 66 -10.01 2.17 12.49
N GLY A 67 -8.69 2.19 12.71
CA GLY A 67 -7.98 1.26 13.59
C GLY A 67 -7.94 -0.18 13.04
N LEU A 68 -8.39 -0.39 11.80
CA LEU A 68 -8.38 -1.69 11.14
C LEU A 68 -7.18 -1.83 10.21
N TYR A 69 -6.64 -3.04 10.17
CA TYR A 69 -5.64 -3.43 9.18
C TYR A 69 -6.31 -4.23 8.06
N LEU A 70 -6.11 -3.80 6.82
CA LEU A 70 -6.48 -4.56 5.63
C LEU A 70 -5.69 -5.87 5.57
N MET A 71 -4.41 -5.81 5.88
CA MET A 71 -3.50 -6.95 5.81
C MET A 71 -2.30 -6.78 6.73
N ASN A 72 -1.76 -7.91 7.17
CA ASN A 72 -0.54 -8.03 7.97
C ASN A 72 0.48 -8.93 7.24
N PRO A 73 1.77 -8.90 7.62
CA PRO A 73 2.76 -9.86 7.16
C PRO A 73 2.32 -11.30 7.38
N ARG A 74 2.67 -12.20 6.47
CA ARG A 74 2.34 -13.64 6.60
C ARG A 74 3.60 -14.41 6.93
N LYS A 75 3.55 -15.20 8.00
CA LYS A 75 4.65 -16.09 8.36
C LYS A 75 5.02 -17.00 7.18
N ASP A 76 6.32 -17.18 6.96
CA ASP A 76 6.90 -18.07 5.95
C ASP A 76 6.60 -17.71 4.46
N CYS A 77 5.89 -16.61 4.19
CA CYS A 77 5.64 -16.08 2.84
C CYS A 77 6.72 -15.07 2.37
N PHE A 78 6.60 -14.62 1.12
CA PHE A 78 7.47 -13.58 0.53
C PHE A 78 7.29 -12.20 1.18
N ASP A 79 6.19 -12.02 1.90
CA ASP A 79 5.78 -10.80 2.59
C ASP A 79 5.74 -10.98 4.11
N SER A 80 6.73 -11.69 4.63
CA SER A 80 6.81 -12.12 6.03
C SER A 80 7.50 -11.13 6.97
N LEU A 81 8.39 -10.28 6.45
CA LEU A 81 9.13 -9.31 7.28
C LEU A 81 8.41 -7.98 7.35
N TRP A 82 7.97 -7.47 6.20
CA TRP A 82 7.21 -6.24 6.12
C TRP A 82 6.30 -6.19 4.92
N ILE A 83 5.26 -5.37 5.02
CA ILE A 83 4.38 -4.96 3.91
C ILE A 83 4.15 -3.46 3.98
N GLU A 84 3.81 -2.88 2.84
CA GLU A 84 3.59 -1.45 2.66
C GLU A 84 2.64 -1.21 1.48
N ALA A 85 1.75 -0.24 1.63
CA ALA A 85 0.85 0.15 0.55
C ALA A 85 1.62 0.72 -0.64
N GLY A 86 1.25 0.29 -1.84
CA GLY A 86 1.89 0.71 -3.09
C GLY A 86 1.05 1.77 -3.82
N PRO A 87 0.79 1.59 -5.13
CA PRO A 87 -0.04 2.53 -5.88
C PRO A 87 -1.53 2.45 -5.49
N PRO A 88 -2.33 3.49 -5.81
CA PRO A 88 -3.79 3.45 -5.75
C PRO A 88 -4.38 2.17 -6.38
N PRO A 89 -5.39 1.53 -5.76
CA PRO A 89 -6.06 0.38 -6.36
C PRO A 89 -6.68 0.72 -7.71
N VAL A 90 -6.55 -0.20 -8.67
CA VAL A 90 -7.06 -0.06 -10.04
C VAL A 90 -8.29 -0.94 -10.21
N ARG A 91 -9.39 -0.38 -10.72
CA ARG A 91 -10.62 -1.13 -10.94
C ARG A 91 -10.46 -2.15 -12.08
N LEU A 92 -10.88 -3.37 -11.82
CA LEU A 92 -10.93 -4.47 -12.77
C LEU A 92 -12.27 -4.53 -13.49
N ARG A 93 -12.31 -5.24 -14.63
CA ARG A 93 -13.56 -5.48 -15.38
C ARG A 93 -14.62 -6.21 -14.56
N SER A 94 -14.24 -7.03 -13.58
CA SER A 94 -15.18 -7.72 -12.69
C SER A 94 -15.93 -6.76 -11.76
N GLY A 95 -15.43 -5.53 -11.59
CA GLY A 95 -15.92 -4.57 -10.61
C GLY A 95 -15.05 -4.48 -9.36
N ASP A 96 -14.24 -5.51 -9.08
CA ASP A 96 -13.25 -5.55 -8.00
C ASP A 96 -12.06 -4.61 -8.25
N PHE A 97 -11.17 -4.46 -7.27
CA PHE A 97 -9.97 -3.64 -7.40
C PHE A 97 -8.69 -4.48 -7.29
N LEU A 98 -7.75 -4.29 -8.21
CA LEU A 98 -6.38 -4.75 -8.08
C LEU A 98 -5.60 -3.74 -7.24
N PHE A 99 -5.04 -4.19 -6.13
CA PHE A 99 -4.16 -3.37 -5.29
C PHE A 99 -2.78 -4.03 -5.19
N LEU A 100 -1.76 -3.31 -5.61
CA LEU A 100 -0.36 -3.75 -5.52
C LEU A 100 0.25 -3.25 -4.21
N TYR A 101 1.06 -4.08 -3.57
CA TYR A 101 1.74 -3.73 -2.32
C TYR A 101 3.20 -4.14 -2.35
N ASN A 102 4.04 -3.35 -1.69
CA ASN A 102 5.45 -3.69 -1.49
C ASN A 102 5.59 -4.59 -0.26
N SER A 103 6.63 -5.41 -0.27
CA SER A 103 6.87 -6.36 0.81
C SER A 103 8.34 -6.74 0.91
N GLY A 104 8.71 -7.30 2.06
CA GLY A 104 10.00 -7.93 2.22
C GLY A 104 9.89 -9.27 2.93
N LYS A 105 10.87 -10.13 2.64
CA LYS A 105 11.09 -11.39 3.34
C LYS A 105 12.36 -11.27 4.19
N ALA A 106 12.34 -11.85 5.38
CA ALA A 106 13.58 -12.05 6.13
C ALA A 106 14.41 -13.10 5.40
N ASN A 107 15.60 -12.74 4.91
CA ASN A 107 16.60 -13.71 4.53
C ASN A 107 17.52 -13.98 5.73
N ASN A 108 18.15 -15.16 5.76
CA ASN A 108 19.15 -15.51 6.79
C ASN A 108 20.46 -14.70 6.65
N ALA A 109 20.50 -13.69 5.78
CA ALA A 109 21.69 -12.89 5.53
C ALA A 109 21.72 -11.71 6.52
N SER A 110 22.82 -11.60 7.26
CA SER A 110 23.12 -10.55 8.26
C SER A 110 23.22 -9.12 7.70
N VAL A 111 22.81 -8.89 6.46
CA VAL A 111 22.93 -7.61 5.78
C VAL A 111 21.63 -6.84 5.96
N ARG A 112 21.66 -5.79 6.79
CA ARG A 112 20.54 -4.84 7.00
C ARG A 112 19.91 -4.29 5.71
N PHE A 113 20.60 -4.42 4.58
CA PHE A 113 20.20 -3.93 3.26
C PHE A 113 19.79 -5.03 2.26
N ALA A 114 19.89 -6.31 2.60
CA ALA A 114 19.43 -7.41 1.74
C ALA A 114 17.92 -7.69 1.89
N LYS A 115 17.11 -6.65 2.16
CA LYS A 115 15.66 -6.75 2.08
C LYS A 115 15.30 -6.74 0.60
N SER A 116 15.12 -7.91 -0.01
CA SER A 116 14.57 -8.00 -1.36
C SER A 116 13.14 -7.45 -1.31
N THR A 117 12.95 -6.24 -1.84
CA THR A 117 11.63 -5.61 -1.97
C THR A 117 10.87 -6.32 -3.07
N ASN A 118 9.87 -7.10 -2.68
CA ASN A 118 9.01 -7.82 -3.60
C ASN A 118 7.68 -7.08 -3.74
N VAL A 119 7.05 -7.18 -4.91
CA VAL A 119 5.69 -6.66 -5.13
C VAL A 119 4.70 -7.82 -5.10
N GLY A 120 3.69 -7.73 -4.25
CA GLY A 120 2.53 -8.62 -4.24
C GLY A 120 1.28 -7.93 -4.76
N TYR A 121 0.19 -8.69 -4.87
CA TYR A 121 -1.12 -8.11 -5.16
C TYR A 121 -2.22 -8.68 -4.26
N VAL A 122 -3.25 -7.88 -4.04
CA VAL A 122 -4.56 -8.30 -3.55
C VAL A 122 -5.65 -7.88 -4.52
N ILE A 123 -6.73 -8.66 -4.55
CA ILE A 123 -7.99 -8.30 -5.17
C ILE A 123 -8.92 -7.88 -4.04
N LEU A 124 -9.32 -6.62 -4.02
CA LEU A 124 -10.27 -6.06 -3.06
C LEU A 124 -11.68 -6.17 -3.64
N ASN A 125 -12.65 -6.50 -2.79
CA ASN A 125 -14.04 -6.59 -3.23
C ASN A 125 -14.53 -5.24 -3.77
N GLY A 126 -15.20 -5.26 -4.93
CA GLY A 126 -15.66 -4.05 -5.62
C GLY A 126 -16.74 -3.25 -4.88
N THR A 127 -17.47 -3.88 -3.96
CA THR A 127 -18.53 -3.24 -3.15
C THR A 127 -18.03 -2.86 -1.76
N ASP A 128 -17.14 -3.66 -1.18
CA ASP A 128 -16.51 -3.41 0.11
C ASP A 128 -14.98 -3.59 0.02
N PRO A 129 -14.23 -2.52 -0.29
CA PRO A 129 -12.77 -2.59 -0.46
C PRO A 129 -11.99 -2.96 0.80
N THR A 130 -12.65 -3.11 1.96
CA THR A 130 -12.03 -3.64 3.18
C THR A 130 -11.90 -5.17 3.16
N GLN A 131 -12.59 -5.84 2.23
CA GLN A 131 -12.58 -7.29 2.08
C GLN A 131 -11.61 -7.73 0.98
N ILE A 132 -10.67 -8.61 1.33
CA ILE A 132 -9.75 -9.24 0.38
C ILE A 132 -10.42 -10.47 -0.22
N VAL A 133 -10.63 -10.44 -1.54
CA VAL A 133 -11.12 -11.59 -2.33
C VAL A 133 -9.99 -12.58 -2.60
N GLN A 134 -8.80 -12.06 -2.92
CA GLN A 134 -7.62 -12.87 -3.20
C GLN A 134 -6.36 -12.12 -2.80
N ARG A 135 -5.36 -12.83 -2.27
CA ARG A 135 -4.00 -12.33 -2.04
C ARG A 135 -3.02 -13.26 -2.73
N SER A 136 -2.03 -12.72 -3.43
CA SER A 136 -1.05 -13.53 -4.15
C SER A 136 -0.28 -14.46 -3.18
N SER A 137 -0.06 -15.71 -3.60
CA SER A 137 0.80 -16.66 -2.88
C SER A 137 2.28 -16.31 -3.07
N ASP A 138 2.61 -15.86 -4.27
CA ASP A 138 3.95 -15.55 -4.75
C ASP A 138 4.06 -14.06 -5.12
N PRO A 139 5.27 -13.50 -5.12
CA PRO A 139 5.49 -12.13 -5.57
C PRO A 139 5.25 -12.02 -7.08
N LEU A 140 4.62 -10.92 -7.49
CA LEU A 140 4.45 -10.54 -8.89
C LEU A 140 5.74 -9.99 -9.50
N ILE A 141 6.51 -9.24 -8.71
CA ILE A 141 7.79 -8.66 -9.11
C ILE A 141 8.81 -8.96 -8.02
N ILE A 142 9.98 -9.44 -8.45
CA ILE A 142 11.15 -9.68 -7.61
C ILE A 142 12.32 -8.91 -8.24
N PRO A 143 13.18 -8.25 -7.45
CA PRO A 143 14.42 -7.64 -7.95
C PRO A 143 15.25 -8.68 -8.69
N GLY A 144 15.59 -8.39 -9.94
CA GLY A 144 16.37 -9.28 -10.81
C GLY A 144 17.49 -8.58 -11.56
N LEU A 145 17.48 -7.25 -11.61
CA LEU A 145 18.45 -6.45 -12.34
C LEU A 145 19.55 -5.94 -11.39
N ALA A 146 20.72 -5.66 -11.96
CA ALA A 146 21.89 -5.23 -11.18
C ALA A 146 21.58 -3.99 -10.34
N TRP A 147 20.90 -2.99 -10.90
CA TRP A 147 20.50 -1.78 -10.17
C TRP A 147 19.38 -1.97 -9.14
N GLU A 148 18.70 -3.13 -9.14
CA GLU A 148 17.67 -3.47 -8.16
C GLU A 148 18.25 -4.30 -6.99
N THR A 149 19.44 -4.86 -7.18
CA THR A 149 20.03 -5.87 -6.28
C THR A 149 21.39 -5.48 -5.72
N LEU A 150 22.12 -4.61 -6.42
CA LEU A 150 23.43 -4.12 -6.01
C LEU A 150 23.31 -2.75 -5.33
N PRO A 151 24.12 -2.49 -4.29
CA PRO A 151 24.31 -1.15 -3.79
C PRO A 151 24.99 -0.27 -4.85
N ASP A 152 24.55 0.98 -4.91
CA ASP A 152 24.92 2.04 -5.87
C ASP A 152 26.45 2.18 -6.10
N GLU A 153 27.26 1.83 -5.10
CA GLU A 153 28.73 1.93 -5.13
C GLU A 153 29.44 0.96 -6.09
N THR A 154 28.71 0.01 -6.70
CA THR A 154 29.27 -0.96 -7.66
C THR A 154 28.96 -0.66 -9.13
N LEU A 155 28.17 0.39 -9.40
CA LEU A 155 27.87 0.85 -10.77
C LEU A 155 28.97 1.81 -11.26
N THR A 156 30.19 1.30 -11.45
CA THR A 156 31.19 2.03 -12.24
C THR A 156 30.77 1.98 -13.71
N MET A 157 30.43 3.14 -14.29
CA MET A 157 30.12 3.26 -15.71
C MET A 157 31.32 2.79 -16.55
N SER A 158 31.11 1.74 -17.35
CA SER A 158 32.02 1.28 -18.40
C SER A 158 31.85 2.10 -19.67
#